data_AF-A0A9E2RBY9-F1
#
_entry.id   AF-A0A9E2RBY9-F1
#
_cell.length_a   1.000
_cell.length_b   1.000
_cell.length_c   1.000
_cell.angle_alpha   90.00
_cell.angle_beta   90.00
_cell.angle_gamma   90.00
#
_symmetry.space_group_name_H-M   'P 1'
#
loop_
_entity.id
_entity.type
_entity.pdbx_description
1 polymer ?
#
loop_
_entity_poly.entity_id
_entity_poly.type
_entity_poly.pdbx_seq_one_letter_code
_entity_poly.pdbx_strand_id
1 'polypeptide(L)'
;MNTPGKIEGGSLLDGINVPNKAAAVSKPSMFDKMRSGPQISMNPKDWNQKQRKIAAVVGCCMCLGLLAGAAWLAMWMQPPALPTTADEALKVMASSKFKNLDEQRKLEYTEAAMALFNEMPWEQRRELFRDEASREQMREAFERQMEEGLRKWARGDQESPFGGFPFGPGGGGMGPGGPRPDGERQPRDPNNPNQPGGPNGGGGPNGGGGPNGGGGGGPGGGRGGDPNARRDSAERRMADRVGKGNPQANGLGAQARQAMQKSRQGGGGGGGR
;
A
#
# COMPACT_ATOMS: atom_id res chain seq x y z
N MET A 1 -27.03 36.58 25.40
CA MET A 1 -25.81 37.12 24.77
C MET A 1 -24.74 37.17 25.85
N ASN A 2 -23.81 36.19 25.86
CA ASN A 2 -22.72 36.10 26.82
C ASN A 2 -21.41 36.15 26.04
N THR A 3 -20.61 37.18 26.27
CA THR A 3 -19.26 37.32 25.73
C THR A 3 -18.29 36.49 26.58
N PRO A 4 -17.48 35.58 26.00
CA PRO A 4 -16.44 34.89 26.75
C PRO A 4 -15.29 35.83 27.12
N GLY A 5 -14.89 35.75 28.39
CA GLY A 5 -13.87 36.57 29.01
C GLY A 5 -12.48 36.36 28.42
N LYS A 6 -11.75 37.47 28.33
CA LYS A 6 -10.36 37.59 27.90
C LYS A 6 -9.47 37.01 29.01
N ILE A 7 -8.81 35.87 28.74
CA ILE A 7 -7.82 35.28 29.64
C ILE A 7 -6.49 35.97 29.36
N GLU A 8 -6.07 36.84 30.28
CA GLU A 8 -4.72 37.42 30.28
C GLU A 8 -3.73 36.37 30.80
N GLY A 9 -3.02 35.73 29.86
CA GLY A 9 -1.92 34.81 30.16
C GLY A 9 -0.69 35.59 30.63
N GLY A 10 -0.55 35.73 31.95
CA GLY A 10 0.69 36.17 32.58
C GLY A 10 1.81 35.17 32.31
N SER A 11 2.83 35.60 31.57
CA SER A 11 4.06 34.86 31.31
C SER A 11 4.84 34.65 32.61
N LEU A 12 4.75 33.43 33.16
CA LEU A 12 5.40 33.02 34.40
C LEU A 12 6.89 32.64 34.19
N LEU A 13 7.58 33.33 33.28
CA LEU A 13 8.98 33.07 32.92
C LEU A 13 9.89 34.32 32.99
N ASP A 14 9.42 35.41 33.59
CA ASP A 14 10.27 36.55 33.95
C ASP A 14 10.95 36.25 35.29
N GLY A 15 12.09 35.56 35.27
CA GLY A 15 12.83 35.32 36.53
C GLY A 15 14.09 34.47 36.47
N ILE A 16 14.48 33.90 35.31
CA ILE A 16 15.74 33.17 35.22
C ILE A 16 16.85 34.17 34.85
N ASN A 17 17.41 34.81 35.86
CA ASN A 17 18.66 35.56 35.77
C ASN A 17 19.81 34.56 35.56
N VAL A 18 20.10 34.24 34.30
CA VAL A 18 21.23 33.39 33.92
C VAL A 18 22.51 34.19 34.18
N PRO A 19 23.42 33.73 35.06
CA PRO A 19 24.66 34.44 35.33
C PRO A 19 25.45 34.58 34.04
N ASN A 20 25.82 35.83 33.74
CA ASN A 20 26.64 36.24 32.60
C ASN A 20 27.98 35.51 32.66
N LYS A 21 28.05 34.32 32.06
CA LYS A 21 29.29 33.56 31.91
C LYS A 21 30.24 34.44 31.12
N ALA A 22 31.35 34.81 31.76
CA ALA A 22 32.48 35.50 31.18
C ALA A 22 32.69 35.01 29.75
N ALA A 23 32.54 35.92 28.79
CA ALA A 23 32.71 35.67 27.38
C ALA A 23 34.14 35.15 27.15
N ALA A 24 34.27 33.83 27.08
CA ALA A 24 35.47 33.20 26.55
C ALA A 24 35.61 33.73 25.12
N VAL A 25 36.66 34.52 24.90
CA VAL A 25 37.05 35.05 23.59
C VAL A 25 37.35 33.85 22.68
N SER A 26 36.30 33.33 22.06
CA SER A 26 36.37 32.29 21.04
C SER A 26 37.15 32.89 19.88
N LYS A 27 38.35 32.34 19.63
CA LYS A 27 39.16 32.73 18.47
C LYS A 27 38.28 32.54 17.22
N PRO A 28 38.13 33.57 16.36
CA PRO A 28 37.26 33.48 15.20
C PRO A 28 37.64 32.25 14.39
N SER A 29 36.63 31.44 14.06
CA SER A 29 36.86 30.20 13.33
C SER A 29 37.46 30.52 11.96
N MET A 30 38.20 29.58 11.36
CA MET A 30 38.72 29.75 10.01
C MET A 30 37.59 30.07 9.00
N PHE A 31 36.35 29.61 9.29
CA PHE A 31 35.15 29.95 8.54
C PHE A 31 34.75 31.44 8.65
N ASP A 32 34.92 32.08 9.81
CA ASP A 32 34.67 33.52 9.96
C ASP A 32 35.65 34.36 9.14
N LYS A 33 36.92 33.90 9.03
CA LYS A 33 37.93 34.54 8.17
C LYS A 33 37.67 34.35 6.68
N MET A 34 37.08 33.22 6.27
CA MET A 34 36.64 33.02 4.87
C MET A 34 35.40 33.84 4.54
N ARG A 35 34.51 34.07 5.52
CA ARG A 35 33.35 34.95 5.35
C ARG A 35 33.75 36.43 5.26
N SER A 36 34.87 36.81 5.89
CA SER A 36 35.47 38.15 5.80
C SER A 36 36.47 38.30 4.65
N GLY A 37 36.22 37.67 3.49
CA GLY A 37 36.96 37.99 2.27
C GLY A 37 36.93 39.51 2.01
N PRO A 38 37.93 40.07 1.30
CA PRO A 38 38.01 41.51 1.06
C PRO A 38 36.66 42.00 0.53
N GLN A 39 35.97 42.79 1.33
CA GLN A 39 34.74 43.46 0.95
C GLN A 39 35.15 44.51 -0.09
N ILE A 40 35.18 44.11 -1.35
CA ILE A 40 35.32 45.02 -2.47
C ILE A 40 34.01 45.81 -2.50
N SER A 41 33.93 46.86 -1.68
CA SER A 41 32.83 47.81 -1.71
C SER A 41 33.01 48.74 -2.91
N MET A 42 32.79 48.19 -4.11
CA MET A 42 32.62 49.04 -5.28
C MET A 42 31.32 49.81 -5.11
N ASN A 43 31.44 51.13 -4.92
CA ASN A 43 30.29 52.00 -4.80
C ASN A 43 29.61 52.06 -6.18
N PRO A 44 28.31 51.71 -6.32
CA PRO A 44 27.65 51.65 -7.63
C PRO A 44 27.63 52.98 -8.38
N LYS A 45 27.92 54.09 -7.69
CA LYS A 45 28.10 55.42 -8.29
C LYS A 45 29.36 55.50 -9.17
N ASP A 46 30.38 54.70 -8.93
CA ASP A 46 31.67 54.77 -9.63
C ASP A 46 31.67 53.99 -10.96
N TRP A 47 30.58 53.28 -11.29
CA TRP A 47 30.47 52.53 -12.54
C TRP A 47 30.19 53.42 -13.75
N ASN A 48 30.90 53.15 -14.85
CA ASN A 48 30.66 53.73 -16.16
C ASN A 48 29.27 53.28 -16.70
N GLN A 49 28.58 54.12 -17.47
CA GLN A 49 27.28 53.80 -18.10
C GLN A 49 27.29 52.44 -18.84
N LYS A 50 28.39 52.10 -19.53
CA LYS A 50 28.52 50.81 -20.22
C LYS A 50 28.49 49.62 -19.24
N GLN A 51 29.19 49.73 -18.10
CA GLN A 51 29.21 48.69 -17.07
C GLN A 51 27.85 48.53 -16.40
N ARG A 52 27.15 49.64 -16.12
CA ARG A 52 25.77 49.60 -15.57
C ARG A 52 24.81 48.86 -16.50
N LYS A 53 24.89 49.11 -17.81
CA LYS A 53 24.05 48.40 -18.81
C LYS A 53 24.37 46.91 -18.86
N ILE A 54 25.66 46.54 -18.87
CA ILE A 54 26.07 45.13 -18.86
C ILE A 54 25.59 44.43 -17.59
N ALA A 55 25.81 45.02 -16.42
CA ALA A 55 25.37 44.47 -15.15
C ALA A 55 23.84 44.32 -15.08
N ALA A 56 23.09 45.28 -15.62
CA ALA A 56 21.63 45.16 -15.72
C ALA A 56 21.20 44.00 -16.62
N VAL A 57 21.85 43.81 -17.77
CA VAL A 57 21.55 42.67 -18.68
C VAL A 57 21.90 41.34 -18.02
N VAL A 58 23.10 41.21 -17.44
CA VAL A 58 23.53 39.99 -16.75
C VAL A 58 22.60 39.68 -15.57
N GLY A 59 22.26 40.70 -14.78
CA GLY A 59 21.28 40.56 -13.69
C GLY A 59 19.92 40.09 -14.19
N CYS A 60 19.42 40.67 -15.28
CA CYS A 60 18.15 40.26 -15.89
C CYS A 60 18.21 38.81 -16.40
N CYS A 61 19.30 38.41 -17.08
CA CYS A 61 19.50 37.03 -17.53
C CYS A 61 19.57 36.03 -16.36
N MET A 62 20.24 36.38 -15.26
CA MET A 62 20.26 35.53 -14.05
C MET A 62 18.87 35.41 -13.43
N CYS A 63 18.11 36.51 -13.33
CA CYS A 63 16.73 36.47 -12.83
C CYS A 63 15.84 35.59 -13.72
N LEU A 64 15.94 35.71 -15.04
CA LEU A 64 15.19 34.86 -15.97
C LEU A 64 15.61 33.38 -15.86
N GLY A 65 16.91 33.10 -15.68
CA GLY A 65 17.40 31.75 -15.45
C GLY A 65 16.87 31.14 -14.14
N LEU A 66 16.82 31.92 -13.05
CA LEU A 66 16.24 31.48 -11.78
C LEU A 66 14.73 31.24 -11.89
N LEU A 67 13.99 32.11 -12.60
CA LEU A 67 12.56 31.92 -12.83
C LEU A 67 12.27 30.69 -13.69
N ALA A 68 13.04 30.48 -14.77
CA ALA A 68 12.92 29.29 -15.61
C ALA A 68 13.27 28.01 -14.83
N GLY A 69 14.32 28.03 -14.02
CA GLY A 69 14.70 26.93 -13.13
C GLY A 69 13.63 26.62 -12.08
N ALA A 70 13.05 27.65 -11.47
CA ALA A 70 11.96 27.49 -10.51
C ALA A 70 10.69 26.94 -11.16
N ALA A 71 10.33 27.41 -12.36
CA ALA A 71 9.20 26.88 -13.12
C ALA A 71 9.40 25.42 -13.53
N TRP A 72 10.61 25.06 -14.00
CA TRP A 72 10.97 23.68 -14.30
C TRP A 72 10.86 22.79 -13.06
N LEU A 73 11.42 23.23 -11.93
CA LEU A 73 11.36 22.49 -10.68
C LEU A 73 9.92 22.34 -10.19
N ALA A 74 9.10 23.39 -10.29
CA ALA A 74 7.68 23.33 -9.96
C ALA A 74 6.93 22.33 -10.84
N MET A 75 7.19 22.30 -12.14
CA MET A 75 6.61 21.31 -13.07
C MET A 75 7.06 19.87 -12.75
N TRP A 76 8.28 19.70 -12.25
CA TRP A 76 8.79 18.41 -11.78
C TRP A 76 8.19 17.96 -10.45
N MET A 77 7.90 18.91 -9.56
CA MET A 77 7.29 18.67 -8.25
C MET A 77 5.77 18.54 -8.31
N GLN A 78 5.12 18.96 -9.40
CA GLN A 78 3.69 18.76 -9.58
C GLN A 78 3.38 17.25 -9.63
N PRO A 79 2.50 16.76 -8.75
CA PRO A 79 2.04 15.38 -8.87
C PRO A 79 1.38 15.21 -10.25
N PRO A 80 1.45 14.01 -10.84
CA PRO A 80 0.71 13.73 -12.06
C PRO A 80 -0.80 14.06 -11.88
N ALA A 81 -1.53 14.15 -12.99
CA ALA A 81 -2.98 14.11 -12.90
C ALA A 81 -3.42 12.67 -12.57
N LEU A 82 -4.56 12.52 -11.89
CA LEU A 82 -5.14 11.20 -11.68
C LEU A 82 -5.43 10.55 -13.04
N PRO A 83 -5.11 9.25 -13.22
CA PRO A 83 -5.38 8.58 -14.47
C PRO A 83 -6.89 8.54 -14.72
N THR A 84 -7.29 8.72 -15.97
CA THR A 84 -8.70 8.65 -16.38
C THR A 84 -9.01 7.40 -17.19
N THR A 85 -7.98 6.65 -17.56
CA THR A 85 -8.08 5.40 -18.32
C THR A 85 -7.20 4.34 -17.70
N ALA A 86 -7.55 3.06 -17.90
CA ALA A 86 -6.79 1.93 -17.34
C ALA A 86 -5.34 1.87 -17.86
N ASP A 87 -5.12 2.19 -19.14
CA ASP A 87 -3.78 2.24 -19.73
C ASP A 87 -2.93 3.38 -19.13
N GLU A 88 -3.54 4.54 -18.87
CA GLU A 88 -2.86 5.63 -18.16
C GLU A 88 -2.55 5.23 -16.71
N ALA A 89 -3.46 4.53 -16.04
CA ALA A 89 -3.25 4.05 -14.68
C ALA A 89 -2.05 3.12 -14.59
N LEU A 90 -1.91 2.17 -15.51
CA LEU A 90 -0.72 1.31 -15.62
C LEU A 90 0.55 2.14 -15.86
N LYS A 91 0.53 3.07 -16.82
CA LYS A 91 1.70 3.92 -17.11
C LYS A 91 2.10 4.76 -15.91
N VAL A 92 1.13 5.31 -15.17
CA VAL A 92 1.38 6.09 -13.96
C VAL A 92 1.98 5.21 -12.88
N MET A 93 1.40 4.04 -12.60
CA MET A 93 1.92 3.10 -11.60
C MET A 93 3.34 2.58 -11.95
N ALA A 94 3.61 2.36 -13.24
CA ALA A 94 4.93 1.95 -13.73
C ALA A 94 5.97 3.07 -13.63
N SER A 95 5.54 4.34 -13.58
CA SER A 95 6.42 5.49 -13.64
C SER A 95 7.29 5.63 -12.38
N SER A 96 8.50 6.17 -12.55
CA SER A 96 9.37 6.53 -11.42
C SER A 96 8.75 7.60 -10.53
N LYS A 97 7.89 8.48 -11.09
CA LYS A 97 7.17 9.50 -10.32
C LYS A 97 6.27 8.88 -9.27
N PHE A 98 5.50 7.84 -9.62
CA PHE A 98 4.63 7.16 -8.68
C PHE A 98 5.41 6.53 -7.52
N LYS A 99 6.60 5.97 -7.79
CA LYS A 99 7.47 5.40 -6.75
C LYS A 99 7.91 6.43 -5.70
N ASN A 100 8.07 7.69 -6.11
CA ASN A 100 8.51 8.79 -5.26
C ASN A 100 7.35 9.60 -4.63
N LEU A 101 6.10 9.29 -4.97
CA LEU A 101 4.94 9.94 -4.33
C LEU A 101 4.86 9.57 -2.84
N ASP A 102 4.26 10.46 -2.07
CA ASP A 102 3.85 10.20 -0.70
C ASP A 102 2.90 8.99 -0.62
N GLU A 103 2.91 8.26 0.50
CA GLU A 103 2.08 7.06 0.72
C GLU A 103 0.59 7.37 0.55
N GLN A 104 0.11 8.51 1.06
CA GLN A 104 -1.29 8.90 0.93
C GLN A 104 -1.68 9.13 -0.52
N ARG A 105 -0.81 9.80 -1.30
CA ARG A 105 -1.01 9.99 -2.74
C ARG A 105 -1.00 8.66 -3.48
N LYS A 106 -0.05 7.77 -3.19
CA LYS A 106 -0.01 6.43 -3.81
C LYS A 106 -1.33 5.70 -3.63
N LEU A 107 -1.92 5.76 -2.44
CA LEU A 107 -3.23 5.18 -2.16
C LEU A 107 -4.33 5.74 -3.07
N GLU A 108 -4.44 7.07 -3.20
CA GLU A 108 -5.41 7.73 -4.10
C GLU A 108 -5.27 7.22 -5.54
N TYR A 109 -4.04 7.10 -6.04
CA TYR A 109 -3.76 6.59 -7.38
C TYR A 109 -4.09 5.12 -7.55
N THR A 110 -3.78 4.28 -6.56
CA THR A 110 -4.13 2.86 -6.61
C THR A 110 -5.64 2.64 -6.54
N GLU A 111 -6.36 3.46 -5.78
CA GLU A 111 -7.82 3.41 -5.70
C GLU A 111 -8.45 3.81 -7.04
N ALA A 112 -8.01 4.93 -7.63
CA ALA A 112 -8.44 5.36 -8.96
C ALA A 112 -8.13 4.29 -10.04
N ALA A 113 -6.94 3.69 -9.99
CA ALA A 113 -6.56 2.61 -10.91
C ALA A 113 -7.47 1.38 -10.75
N MET A 114 -7.77 0.97 -9.51
CA MET A 114 -8.65 -0.17 -9.23
C MET A 114 -10.09 0.09 -9.67
N ALA A 115 -10.59 1.33 -9.51
CA ALA A 115 -11.90 1.73 -10.04
C ALA A 115 -11.94 1.57 -11.57
N LEU A 116 -10.94 2.12 -12.27
CA LEU A 116 -10.82 2.00 -13.74
C LEU A 116 -10.69 0.53 -14.19
N PHE A 117 -9.94 -0.29 -13.45
CA PHE A 117 -9.84 -1.71 -13.76
C PHE A 117 -11.16 -2.45 -13.55
N ASN A 118 -11.95 -2.05 -12.56
CA ASN A 118 -13.27 -2.63 -12.31
C ASN A 118 -14.30 -2.25 -13.37
N GLU A 119 -14.16 -1.08 -13.99
CA GLU A 119 -14.99 -0.63 -15.10
C GLU A 119 -14.64 -1.32 -16.43
N MET A 120 -13.41 -1.80 -16.60
CA MET A 120 -13.03 -2.52 -17.82
C MET A 120 -13.78 -3.85 -17.97
N PRO A 121 -14.22 -4.19 -19.21
CA PRO A 121 -14.79 -5.49 -19.51
C PRO A 121 -13.79 -6.61 -19.20
N TRP A 122 -14.33 -7.78 -18.83
CA TRP A 122 -13.54 -8.90 -18.32
C TRP A 122 -12.48 -9.39 -19.31
N GLU A 123 -12.78 -9.35 -20.60
CA GLU A 123 -11.90 -9.76 -21.69
C GLU A 123 -10.63 -8.90 -21.74
N GLN A 124 -10.79 -7.58 -21.65
CA GLN A 124 -9.68 -6.63 -21.64
C GLN A 124 -8.86 -6.76 -20.34
N ARG A 125 -9.56 -6.89 -19.21
CA ARG A 125 -8.92 -7.12 -17.92
C ARG A 125 -8.04 -8.38 -17.98
N ARG A 126 -8.57 -9.47 -18.55
CA ARG A 126 -7.84 -10.74 -18.71
C ARG A 126 -6.62 -10.60 -19.61
N GLU A 127 -6.69 -9.79 -20.66
CA GLU A 127 -5.56 -9.53 -21.55
C GLU A 127 -4.47 -8.70 -20.85
N LEU A 128 -4.86 -7.69 -20.08
CA LEU A 128 -3.96 -6.94 -19.19
C LEU A 128 -3.21 -7.87 -18.23
N PHE A 129 -3.93 -8.84 -17.64
CA PHE A 129 -3.36 -9.84 -16.74
C PHE A 129 -2.59 -10.96 -17.45
N ARG A 130 -2.56 -11.02 -18.79
CA ARG A 130 -1.67 -11.95 -19.51
C ARG A 130 -0.25 -11.41 -19.62
N ASP A 131 -0.08 -10.10 -19.63
CA ASP A 131 1.24 -9.48 -19.68
C ASP A 131 1.95 -9.63 -18.34
N GLU A 132 3.09 -10.33 -18.35
CA GLU A 132 3.84 -10.67 -17.13
C GLU A 132 4.34 -9.41 -16.42
N ALA A 133 4.76 -8.38 -17.16
CA ALA A 133 5.21 -7.11 -16.61
C ALA A 133 4.08 -6.39 -15.85
N SER A 134 2.89 -6.34 -16.45
CA SER A 134 1.69 -5.78 -15.83
C SER A 134 1.26 -6.56 -14.58
N ARG A 135 1.37 -7.90 -14.60
CA ARG A 135 1.09 -8.74 -13.42
C ARG A 135 2.04 -8.45 -12.27
N GLU A 136 3.33 -8.33 -12.54
CA GLU A 136 4.33 -8.10 -11.51
C GLU A 136 4.13 -6.72 -10.84
N GLN A 137 3.82 -5.69 -11.62
CA GLN A 137 3.50 -4.36 -11.10
C GLN A 137 2.22 -4.36 -10.25
N MET A 138 1.16 -5.02 -10.71
CA MET A 138 -0.07 -5.14 -9.91
C MET A 138 0.15 -5.95 -8.64
N ARG A 139 0.97 -7.00 -8.71
CA ARG A 139 1.31 -7.81 -7.54
C ARG A 139 2.06 -6.98 -6.50
N GLU A 140 3.05 -6.19 -6.91
CA GLU A 140 3.80 -5.33 -5.99
C GLU A 140 2.88 -4.27 -5.35
N ALA A 141 2.00 -3.65 -6.13
CA ALA A 141 1.02 -2.68 -5.62
C ALA A 141 0.07 -3.34 -4.61
N PHE A 142 -0.41 -4.55 -4.90
CA PHE A 142 -1.29 -5.32 -4.04
C PHE A 142 -0.60 -5.77 -2.74
N GLU A 143 0.64 -6.24 -2.82
CA GLU A 143 1.44 -6.63 -1.66
C GLU A 143 1.65 -5.45 -0.71
N ARG A 144 1.95 -4.25 -1.24
CA ARG A 144 2.07 -3.03 -0.42
C ARG A 144 0.75 -2.63 0.23
N GLN A 145 -0.35 -2.62 -0.52
CA GLN A 145 -1.67 -2.30 0.02
C GLN A 145 -2.06 -3.29 1.13
N MET A 146 -1.75 -4.58 0.94
CA MET A 146 -2.00 -5.62 1.95
C MET A 146 -1.12 -5.41 3.18
N GLU A 147 0.16 -5.08 3.03
CA GLU A 147 1.06 -4.81 4.15
C GLU A 147 0.59 -3.59 4.96
N GLU A 148 0.19 -2.50 4.30
CA GLU A 148 -0.38 -1.34 4.97
C GLU A 148 -1.68 -1.67 5.70
N GLY A 149 -2.57 -2.45 5.07
CA GLY A 149 -3.78 -2.95 5.70
C GLY A 149 -3.47 -3.79 6.93
N LEU A 150 -2.49 -4.70 6.84
CA LEU A 150 -2.01 -5.52 7.96
C LEU A 150 -1.43 -4.66 9.08
N ARG A 151 -0.66 -3.61 8.77
CA ARG A 151 -0.13 -2.67 9.76
C ARG A 151 -1.23 -1.88 10.46
N LYS A 152 -2.22 -1.37 9.72
CA LYS A 152 -3.39 -0.67 10.27
C LYS A 152 -4.22 -1.60 11.16
N TRP A 153 -4.42 -2.84 10.73
CA TRP A 153 -5.10 -3.86 11.52
C TRP A 153 -4.36 -4.22 12.80
N ALA A 154 -3.03 -4.37 12.73
CA ALA A 154 -2.22 -4.66 13.91
C ALA A 154 -2.26 -3.55 14.98
N ARG A 155 -2.53 -2.30 14.58
CA ARG A 155 -2.76 -1.17 15.50
C ARG A 155 -4.16 -1.17 16.12
N GLY A 156 -5.09 -1.97 15.61
CA GLY A 156 -6.49 -1.97 16.04
C GLY A 156 -7.32 -0.84 15.44
N ASP A 157 -6.78 -0.10 14.46
CA ASP A 157 -7.45 1.05 13.84
C ASP A 157 -8.53 0.62 12.82
N GLN A 158 -8.57 -0.66 12.41
CA GLN A 158 -9.49 -1.15 11.37
C GLN A 158 -9.98 -2.58 11.65
N GLU A 159 -11.28 -2.85 11.47
CA GLU A 159 -11.88 -4.19 11.56
C GLU A 159 -11.48 -5.03 10.34
N SER A 160 -10.41 -5.82 10.49
CA SER A 160 -9.86 -6.75 9.48
C SER A 160 -9.53 -6.14 8.11
N PRO A 161 -8.26 -6.15 7.67
CA PRO A 161 -7.87 -5.64 6.36
C PRO A 161 -8.40 -6.52 5.22
N PHE A 162 -8.99 -7.68 5.57
CA PHE A 162 -9.60 -8.63 4.67
C PHE A 162 -11.14 -8.64 4.76
N GLY A 163 -11.75 -7.82 5.62
CA GLY A 163 -13.21 -7.83 5.87
C GLY A 163 -14.05 -7.44 4.66
N GLY A 164 -13.50 -6.61 3.77
CA GLY A 164 -14.13 -6.22 2.49
C GLY A 164 -13.54 -6.87 1.24
N PHE A 165 -12.46 -7.65 1.37
CA PHE A 165 -11.88 -8.34 0.21
C PHE A 165 -12.68 -9.62 -0.07
N PRO A 166 -13.26 -9.80 -1.27
CA PRO A 166 -14.05 -11.00 -1.62
C PRO A 166 -13.24 -12.31 -1.59
N PHE A 167 -11.92 -12.23 -1.39
CA PHE A 167 -10.98 -13.35 -1.36
C PHE A 167 -10.48 -13.73 0.05
N GLY A 168 -11.02 -13.13 1.12
CA GLY A 168 -10.61 -13.43 2.49
C GLY A 168 -10.90 -14.90 2.91
N PRO A 169 -9.99 -15.59 3.62
CA PRO A 169 -10.12 -17.00 4.00
C PRO A 169 -11.25 -17.34 5.01
N GLY A 170 -12.18 -16.42 5.25
CA GLY A 170 -13.38 -16.60 6.06
C GLY A 170 -14.67 -16.02 5.46
N GLY A 171 -14.59 -15.35 4.30
CA GLY A 171 -15.76 -14.89 3.55
C GLY A 171 -16.35 -16.05 2.76
N GLY A 172 -17.34 -16.73 3.34
CA GLY A 172 -18.05 -17.81 2.65
C GLY A 172 -18.73 -17.31 1.38
N GLY A 173 -18.15 -17.57 0.20
CA GLY A 173 -18.90 -17.46 -1.06
C GLY A 173 -18.12 -17.16 -2.34
N MET A 174 -16.92 -16.59 -2.30
CA MET A 174 -16.23 -16.10 -3.51
C MET A 174 -14.77 -16.53 -3.65
N GLY A 175 -14.45 -17.76 -3.24
CA GLY A 175 -13.25 -18.41 -3.77
C GLY A 175 -13.30 -18.49 -5.31
N PRO A 176 -12.21 -18.82 -6.01
CA PRO A 176 -12.14 -18.94 -7.48
C PRO A 176 -13.06 -20.02 -8.12
N GLY A 177 -14.08 -20.48 -7.39
CA GLY A 177 -15.23 -21.23 -7.86
C GLY A 177 -16.58 -20.62 -7.44
N GLY A 178 -16.66 -19.30 -7.19
CA GLY A 178 -17.93 -18.59 -7.13
C GLY A 178 -18.77 -18.92 -8.37
N PRO A 179 -20.11 -18.93 -8.26
CA PRO A 179 -20.98 -19.28 -9.38
C PRO A 179 -20.61 -18.39 -10.57
N ARG A 180 -19.98 -18.99 -11.59
CA ARG A 180 -19.77 -18.32 -12.88
C ARG A 180 -21.15 -17.88 -13.36
N PRO A 181 -21.29 -16.67 -13.92
CA PRO A 181 -22.57 -16.21 -14.45
C PRO A 181 -23.19 -17.32 -15.31
N ASP A 182 -24.45 -17.65 -15.01
CA ASP A 182 -25.17 -18.78 -15.59
C ASP A 182 -25.21 -18.64 -17.12
N GLY A 183 -24.28 -19.31 -17.79
CA GLY A 183 -24.11 -19.21 -19.25
C GLY A 183 -22.75 -19.67 -19.77
N GLU A 184 -21.67 -19.57 -18.98
CA GLU A 184 -20.30 -19.89 -19.44
C GLU A 184 -19.71 -21.18 -18.83
N ARG A 185 -20.57 -22.13 -18.44
CA ARG A 185 -20.06 -23.49 -18.17
C ARG A 185 -19.68 -24.10 -19.51
N GLN A 186 -18.38 -24.04 -19.85
CA GLN A 186 -17.86 -24.79 -20.98
C GLN A 186 -18.35 -26.24 -20.85
N PRO A 187 -19.04 -26.80 -21.87
CA PRO A 187 -19.41 -28.20 -21.87
C PRO A 187 -18.13 -29.01 -21.67
N ARG A 188 -18.22 -30.00 -20.77
CA ARG A 188 -17.09 -30.88 -20.46
C ARG A 188 -16.55 -31.46 -21.75
N ASP A 189 -15.29 -31.20 -22.07
CA ASP A 189 -14.64 -31.76 -23.24
C ASP A 189 -14.56 -33.29 -23.05
N PRO A 190 -15.26 -34.10 -23.86
CA PRO A 190 -15.29 -35.54 -23.68
C PRO A 190 -13.91 -36.20 -23.85
N ASN A 191 -12.95 -35.52 -24.49
CA ASN A 191 -11.61 -36.06 -24.73
C ASN A 191 -10.58 -35.70 -23.65
N ASN A 192 -10.95 -34.91 -22.63
CA ASN A 192 -10.03 -34.54 -21.55
C ASN A 192 -10.47 -35.15 -20.19
N PRO A 193 -10.06 -36.40 -19.88
CA PRO A 193 -10.44 -37.07 -18.64
C PRO A 193 -9.93 -36.38 -17.37
N ASN A 194 -8.95 -35.48 -17.49
CA ASN A 194 -8.35 -34.74 -16.37
C ASN A 194 -9.12 -33.45 -16.01
N GLN A 195 -10.23 -33.12 -16.69
CA GLN A 195 -11.02 -31.95 -16.33
C GLN A 195 -11.77 -32.20 -15.00
N PRO A 196 -11.45 -31.47 -13.91
CA PRO A 196 -12.04 -31.71 -12.60
C PRO A 196 -13.53 -31.38 -12.66
N GLY A 197 -14.37 -32.42 -12.59
CA GLY A 197 -15.82 -32.26 -12.51
C GLY A 197 -16.19 -31.46 -11.27
N GLY A 198 -16.62 -30.21 -11.48
CA GLY A 198 -17.20 -29.41 -10.40
C GLY A 198 -18.38 -30.15 -9.76
N PRO A 199 -18.66 -29.91 -8.46
CA PRO A 199 -19.74 -30.59 -7.77
C PRO A 199 -21.05 -30.38 -8.52
N ASN A 200 -21.63 -31.49 -8.97
CA ASN A 200 -22.88 -31.52 -9.69
C ASN A 200 -23.99 -31.00 -8.76
N GLY A 201 -24.28 -29.71 -8.83
CA GLY A 201 -25.39 -29.04 -8.13
C GLY A 201 -26.71 -29.39 -8.81
N GLY A 202 -27.07 -30.67 -8.76
CA GLY A 202 -28.28 -31.20 -9.38
C GLY A 202 -28.92 -32.25 -8.45
N GLY A 203 -29.24 -31.85 -7.23
CA GLY A 203 -30.07 -32.63 -6.32
C GLY A 203 -31.54 -32.42 -6.65
N GLY A 204 -32.00 -33.03 -7.75
CA GLY A 204 -33.43 -33.26 -7.99
C GLY A 204 -33.92 -34.43 -7.13
N PRO A 205 -35.09 -34.35 -6.50
CA PRO A 205 -35.61 -35.39 -5.63
C PRO A 205 -36.35 -36.45 -6.46
N ASN A 206 -35.66 -37.45 -7.03
CA ASN A 206 -36.27 -38.75 -7.32
C ASN A 206 -35.27 -39.81 -7.83
N GLY A 207 -35.44 -41.04 -7.34
CA GLY A 207 -34.84 -42.27 -7.87
C GLY A 207 -33.41 -42.52 -7.39
N GLY A 208 -33.06 -43.60 -6.72
CA GLY A 208 -33.56 -44.97 -6.77
C GLY A 208 -32.34 -45.84 -6.48
N GLY A 209 -32.48 -46.80 -5.55
CA GLY A 209 -31.38 -47.63 -5.07
C GLY A 209 -30.59 -48.34 -6.17
N GLY A 210 -29.27 -48.36 -6.01
CA GLY A 210 -28.37 -49.26 -6.71
C GLY A 210 -27.34 -49.81 -5.70
N PRO A 211 -27.29 -51.12 -5.47
CA PRO A 211 -26.33 -51.72 -4.54
C PRO A 211 -24.99 -51.97 -5.23
N ASN A 212 -23.92 -51.75 -4.47
CA ASN A 212 -22.61 -52.40 -4.59
C ASN A 212 -21.86 -52.21 -5.92
N GLY A 213 -20.93 -51.26 -5.92
CA GLY A 213 -19.86 -51.14 -6.92
C GLY A 213 -18.56 -50.73 -6.23
N GLY A 214 -17.75 -51.72 -5.85
CA GLY A 214 -16.37 -51.49 -5.42
C GLY A 214 -15.54 -50.96 -6.59
N GLY A 215 -14.75 -49.92 -6.34
CA GLY A 215 -13.91 -49.30 -7.36
C GLY A 215 -12.92 -48.30 -6.80
N GLY A 216 -11.67 -48.75 -6.63
CA GLY A 216 -10.45 -47.95 -6.81
C GLY A 216 -10.30 -46.65 -6.03
N GLY A 217 -9.72 -46.74 -4.83
CA GLY A 217 -9.12 -45.60 -4.16
C GLY A 217 -7.89 -45.08 -4.90
N GLY A 218 -8.06 -43.99 -5.66
CA GLY A 218 -6.97 -43.12 -6.08
C GLY A 218 -6.66 -42.08 -4.99
N PRO A 219 -5.39 -41.76 -4.72
CA PRO A 219 -5.03 -40.80 -3.68
C PRO A 219 -5.35 -39.38 -4.15
N GLY A 220 -6.26 -38.68 -3.45
CA GLY A 220 -6.34 -37.22 -3.55
C GLY A 220 -7.71 -36.57 -3.70
N GLY A 221 -8.81 -37.24 -3.37
CA GLY A 221 -10.15 -36.65 -3.53
C GLY A 221 -11.19 -37.16 -2.52
N GLY A 222 -10.78 -37.43 -1.28
CA GLY A 222 -11.65 -37.98 -0.24
C GLY A 222 -12.72 -36.98 0.25
N ARG A 223 -13.85 -36.90 -0.46
CA ARG A 223 -15.15 -36.51 0.11
C ARG A 223 -15.56 -37.60 1.11
N GLY A 224 -15.05 -37.52 2.34
CA GLY A 224 -15.39 -38.48 3.38
C GLY A 224 -14.39 -38.62 4.54
N GLY A 225 -13.27 -37.89 4.54
CA GLY A 225 -12.34 -37.95 5.67
C GLY A 225 -12.85 -37.19 6.90
N ASP A 226 -12.62 -37.79 8.08
CA ASP A 226 -12.79 -37.21 9.43
C ASP A 226 -12.33 -35.74 9.45
N PRO A 227 -13.17 -34.81 9.94
CA PRO A 227 -12.81 -33.40 10.08
C PRO A 227 -11.46 -33.16 10.77
N ASN A 228 -11.10 -34.00 11.74
CA ASN A 228 -9.84 -33.90 12.47
C ASN A 228 -8.64 -34.23 11.58
N ALA A 229 -8.73 -35.28 10.74
CA ALA A 229 -7.66 -35.64 9.81
C ALA A 229 -7.41 -34.55 8.75
N ARG A 230 -8.46 -33.82 8.34
CA ARG A 230 -8.31 -32.67 7.43
C ARG A 230 -7.58 -31.53 8.11
N ARG A 231 -7.94 -31.24 9.36
CA ARG A 231 -7.32 -30.22 10.19
C ARG A 231 -5.84 -30.52 10.38
N ASP A 232 -5.48 -31.75 10.75
CA ASP A 232 -4.10 -32.17 10.95
C ASP A 232 -3.29 -32.10 9.64
N SER A 233 -3.88 -32.47 8.50
CA SER A 233 -3.19 -32.35 7.20
C SER A 233 -2.98 -30.89 6.79
N ALA A 234 -3.93 -30.00 7.09
CA ALA A 234 -3.81 -28.58 6.83
C ALA A 234 -2.76 -27.95 7.75
N GLU A 235 -2.73 -28.37 9.01
CA GLU A 235 -1.77 -27.92 10.02
C GLU A 235 -0.34 -28.35 9.67
N ARG A 236 -0.14 -29.59 9.18
CA ARG A 236 1.16 -30.04 8.64
C ARG A 236 1.61 -29.25 7.42
N ARG A 237 0.71 -28.94 6.47
CA ARG A 237 1.06 -28.12 5.29
C ARG A 237 1.41 -26.68 5.67
N MET A 238 0.75 -26.12 6.69
CA MET A 238 1.13 -24.81 7.22
C MET A 238 2.46 -24.87 7.96
N ALA A 239 2.70 -25.91 8.77
CA ALA A 239 3.96 -26.10 9.46
C ALA A 239 5.14 -26.24 8.50
N ASP A 240 4.98 -26.99 7.40
CA ASP A 240 6.00 -27.13 6.36
C ASP A 240 6.28 -25.82 5.59
N ARG A 241 5.24 -25.02 5.30
CA ARG A 241 5.42 -23.69 4.68
C ARG A 241 6.09 -22.70 5.62
N VAL A 242 5.78 -22.76 6.91
CA VAL A 242 6.42 -21.94 7.93
C VAL A 242 7.88 -22.39 8.11
N GLY A 243 8.17 -23.69 8.17
CA GLY A 243 9.53 -24.21 8.32
C GLY A 243 10.47 -23.91 7.14
N LYS A 244 9.94 -23.83 5.91
CA LYS A 244 10.73 -23.54 4.69
C LYS A 244 10.58 -22.10 4.16
N GLY A 245 9.73 -21.28 4.76
CA GLY A 245 9.42 -19.91 4.31
C GLY A 245 10.25 -18.83 4.99
N ASN A 246 10.28 -17.64 4.37
CA ASN A 246 11.01 -16.44 4.80
C ASN A 246 10.85 -16.18 6.32
N PRO A 247 11.94 -16.21 7.11
CA PRO A 247 11.89 -16.12 8.57
C PRO A 247 11.27 -14.80 9.08
N GLN A 248 11.31 -13.73 8.30
CA GLN A 248 10.68 -12.45 8.67
C GLN A 248 9.15 -12.52 8.63
N ALA A 249 8.56 -13.22 7.64
CA ALA A 249 7.12 -13.43 7.56
C ALA A 249 6.62 -14.36 8.69
N ASN A 250 7.45 -15.32 9.10
CA ASN A 250 7.15 -16.23 10.21
C ASN A 250 7.10 -15.52 11.56
N GLY A 251 7.97 -14.52 11.79
CA GLY A 251 7.96 -13.71 13.01
C GLY A 251 6.66 -12.94 13.19
N LEU A 252 6.18 -12.29 12.13
CA LEU A 252 4.90 -11.56 12.13
C LEU A 252 3.69 -12.49 12.30
N GLY A 253 3.69 -13.66 11.64
CA GLY A 253 2.62 -14.64 11.76
C GLY A 253 2.50 -15.31 13.14
N ALA A 254 3.62 -15.46 13.87
CA ALA A 254 3.62 -15.95 15.24
C ALA A 254 3.04 -14.90 16.21
N GLN A 255 3.42 -13.63 16.04
CA GLN A 255 2.95 -12.53 16.87
C GLN A 255 1.44 -12.29 16.71
N ALA A 256 0.93 -12.35 15.47
CA ALA A 256 -0.51 -12.23 15.19
C ALA A 256 -1.35 -13.37 15.80
N ARG A 257 -0.84 -14.62 15.77
CA ARG A 257 -1.48 -15.76 16.44
C ARG A 257 -1.52 -15.59 17.95
N GLN A 258 -0.44 -15.10 18.55
CA GLN A 258 -0.36 -14.86 19.99
C GLN A 258 -1.33 -13.75 20.44
N ALA A 259 -1.50 -12.69 19.63
CA ALA A 259 -2.48 -11.65 19.86
C ALA A 259 -3.93 -12.17 19.79
N MET A 260 -4.26 -13.00 18.79
CA MET A 260 -5.58 -13.65 18.69
C MET A 260 -5.87 -14.62 19.84
N GLN A 261 -4.86 -15.33 20.33
CA GLN A 261 -5.03 -16.27 21.44
C GLN A 261 -5.30 -15.52 22.75
N LYS A 262 -4.64 -14.37 22.96
CA LYS A 262 -4.90 -13.46 24.09
C LYS A 262 -6.30 -12.86 24.04
N SER A 263 -6.80 -12.43 22.87
CA SER A 263 -8.16 -11.88 22.78
C SER A 263 -9.24 -12.95 23.03
N ARG A 264 -9.01 -14.21 22.64
CA ARG A 264 -9.90 -15.32 22.98
C ARG A 264 -9.90 -15.71 24.45
N GLN A 265 -8.75 -15.67 25.12
CA GLN A 265 -8.67 -15.97 26.56
C GLN A 265 -9.17 -14.81 27.44
N GLY A 266 -9.09 -13.56 26.96
CA GLY A 266 -9.55 -12.38 27.70
C GLY A 266 -11.06 -12.07 27.58
N GLY A 267 -11.73 -12.55 26.53
CA GLY A 267 -13.15 -12.20 26.24
C GLY A 267 -14.21 -13.21 26.69
N GLY A 268 -13.83 -14.31 27.34
CA GLY A 268 -14.73 -15.45 27.62
C GLY A 268 -15.28 -15.56 29.04
N GLY A 269 -15.16 -14.53 29.88
CA GLY A 269 -15.54 -14.57 31.30
C GLY A 269 -16.56 -13.51 31.68
N GLY A 270 -17.79 -13.61 31.19
CA GLY A 270 -18.83 -12.62 31.51
C GLY A 270 -20.22 -13.02 31.01
N GLY A 271 -20.68 -14.21 31.37
CA GLY A 271 -22.00 -14.69 30.98
C GLY A 271 -22.44 -15.84 31.87
N GLY A 272 -22.70 -15.56 33.14
CA GLY A 272 -23.13 -16.58 34.09
C GLY A 272 -23.61 -16.02 35.42
N ARG A 273 -24.93 -15.72 35.45
CA ARG A 273 -25.82 -15.45 36.60
C ARG A 273 -25.77 -14.09 37.26
#